data_AF-A0A6G2QD90-F1
#
_entry.id   AF-A0A6G2QD90-F1
#
_cell.length_a   1.000
_cell.length_b   1.000
_cell.length_c   1.000
_cell.angle_alpha   90.00
_cell.angle_beta   90.00
_cell.angle_gamma   90.00
#
_symmetry.space_group_name_H-M   'P 1'
#
loop_
_entity.id
_entity.type
_entity.pdbx_description
1 polymer ?
#
loop_
_entity_poly.entity_id
_entity_poly.type
_entity_poly.pdbx_seq_one_letter_code
_entity_poly.pdbx_strand_id
1 'polypeptide(L)'
;MRRATKVSSAAVGLAVLAVTGTAVAAANQSNDWPYAHHSAASYTLAAVGDIACEPDDDENAATPASLKCGSPTLGGMSAEFATAKQATDMHPDAVALLGDEQYQVGKLTDFEKSFEQAWGGLKMLERPAPGNHEYYPYTKKGDDEKGQNGAGYFGYFNGHDQAGTPNTQGQAGDDTADNQGWYSYDLGNWHIVSLNAECDSDAFTHDCSTTDNGLLGQETQWLSNDLAANNRPCTIAYWHQATFSATTASTATVPASAPGAGGAEGAATDAWWKLLYQHHATLILNGHEHAYARLRPMNPAGQSDPAHGIPEFIAGSGGEALDTLAGSPGDYDNPNVVTAQAGAFGVMKLTLKPHSYSWDYKPVLPGPGFDSTALKYSDSGSGTCK
;
A
#
# COMPACT_ATOMS: atom_id res chain seq x y z
N MET A 1 -43.90 -58.83 66.06
CA MET A 1 -44.70 -57.93 66.93
C MET A 1 -43.80 -57.38 68.05
N ARG A 2 -43.40 -56.09 67.99
CA ARG A 2 -43.08 -55.24 69.17
C ARG A 2 -42.49 -53.90 68.71
N ARG A 3 -43.15 -52.83 69.19
CA ARG A 3 -42.64 -51.56 69.74
C ARG A 3 -41.40 -50.91 69.11
N ALA A 4 -41.56 -49.66 68.68
CA ALA A 4 -41.18 -48.45 69.47
C ALA A 4 -41.09 -47.25 68.51
N THR A 5 -42.04 -46.32 68.57
CA THR A 5 -41.94 -44.99 69.22
C THR A 5 -40.88 -44.06 68.63
N LYS A 6 -41.38 -43.01 67.97
CA LYS A 6 -40.67 -41.84 67.43
C LYS A 6 -40.14 -40.95 68.56
N VAL A 7 -38.99 -40.31 68.34
CA VAL A 7 -38.70 -38.96 68.84
C VAL A 7 -38.16 -38.14 67.68
N SER A 8 -38.84 -37.03 67.43
CA SER A 8 -38.54 -36.03 66.41
C SER A 8 -37.48 -35.05 66.89
N SER A 9 -36.61 -34.61 65.98
CA SER A 9 -35.91 -33.33 66.12
C SER A 9 -36.19 -32.51 64.88
N ALA A 10 -36.89 -31.39 65.09
CA ALA A 10 -37.24 -30.42 64.07
C ALA A 10 -36.21 -29.28 64.03
N ALA A 11 -35.83 -28.88 62.82
CA ALA A 11 -35.37 -27.54 62.44
C ALA A 11 -35.54 -27.48 60.90
N VAL A 12 -36.59 -26.86 60.35
CA VAL A 12 -36.69 -25.41 60.02
C VAL A 12 -35.32 -24.92 59.53
N GLY A 13 -35.04 -24.67 58.26
CA GLY A 13 -35.87 -24.26 57.13
C GLY A 13 -35.13 -23.09 56.49
N LEU A 14 -34.64 -23.24 55.26
CA LEU A 14 -34.24 -22.11 54.41
C LEU A 14 -34.17 -22.60 52.96
N ALA A 15 -35.10 -22.08 52.17
CA ALA A 15 -35.08 -22.19 50.73
C ALA A 15 -33.84 -21.46 50.21
N VAL A 16 -32.92 -22.21 49.59
CA VAL A 16 -31.89 -21.63 48.74
C VAL A 16 -32.44 -21.69 47.33
N LEU A 17 -32.81 -20.54 46.78
CA LEU A 17 -32.97 -20.36 45.34
C LEU A 17 -31.64 -20.74 44.68
N ALA A 18 -31.59 -21.89 44.01
CA ALA A 18 -30.50 -22.20 43.11
C ALA A 18 -30.67 -21.38 41.82
N VAL A 19 -30.17 -20.14 41.82
CA VAL A 19 -29.87 -19.42 40.59
C VAL A 19 -28.45 -19.80 40.19
N THR A 20 -28.31 -20.88 39.43
CA THR A 20 -27.09 -21.15 38.65
C THR A 20 -27.45 -21.18 37.18
N GLY A 21 -28.01 -20.07 36.70
CA GLY A 21 -27.91 -19.70 35.29
C GLY A 21 -26.57 -19.01 35.10
N THR A 22 -25.49 -19.77 34.95
CA THR A 22 -24.32 -19.23 34.25
C THR A 22 -24.77 -19.07 32.80
N ALA A 23 -25.24 -17.87 32.46
CA ALA A 23 -25.21 -17.44 31.08
C ALA A 23 -23.73 -17.45 30.69
N VAL A 24 -23.28 -18.56 30.10
CA VAL A 24 -22.07 -18.56 29.30
C VAL A 24 -22.42 -17.59 28.18
N ALA A 25 -21.90 -16.36 28.26
CA ALA A 25 -21.90 -15.48 27.11
C ALA A 25 -21.28 -16.31 25.98
N ALA A 26 -22.09 -16.71 25.00
CA ALA A 26 -21.56 -17.27 23.78
C ALA A 26 -20.56 -16.24 23.30
N ALA A 27 -19.28 -16.62 23.25
CA ALA A 27 -18.28 -15.78 22.64
C ALA A 27 -18.79 -15.53 21.23
N ASN A 28 -19.18 -14.28 20.94
CA ASN A 28 -19.56 -13.87 19.61
C ASN A 28 -18.25 -13.77 18.80
N GLN A 29 -17.62 -14.92 18.55
CA GLN A 29 -16.52 -15.07 17.60
C GLN A 29 -17.15 -15.26 16.23
N SER A 30 -17.80 -14.21 15.71
CA SER A 30 -18.04 -14.07 14.28
C SER A 30 -16.94 -13.18 13.70
N ASN A 31 -15.70 -13.62 13.90
CA ASN A 31 -14.55 -13.09 13.17
C ASN A 31 -14.36 -14.04 11.97
N ASP A 32 -15.23 -13.92 10.98
CA ASP A 32 -15.10 -14.73 9.76
C ASP A 32 -14.02 -14.13 8.84
N TRP A 33 -13.58 -12.88 9.07
CA TRP A 33 -12.51 -12.21 8.32
C TRP A 33 -11.12 -12.81 8.63
N PRO A 34 -10.23 -13.04 7.65
CA PRO A 34 -10.33 -12.79 6.20
C PRO A 34 -10.92 -13.97 5.39
N TYR A 35 -11.39 -15.03 6.05
CA TYR A 35 -11.83 -16.28 5.42
C TYR A 35 -13.34 -16.34 5.12
N ALA A 36 -14.06 -15.24 5.36
CA ALA A 36 -15.49 -15.13 5.17
C ALA A 36 -15.78 -15.17 3.67
N HIS A 37 -16.73 -16.00 3.24
CA HIS A 37 -17.22 -15.90 1.88
C HIS A 37 -18.08 -14.63 1.76
N HIS A 38 -17.51 -13.57 1.15
CA HIS A 38 -18.24 -12.35 0.86
C HIS A 38 -19.41 -12.65 -0.09
N SER A 39 -20.64 -12.47 0.38
CA SER A 39 -21.84 -12.65 -0.43
C SER A 39 -22.24 -11.38 -1.20
N ALA A 40 -21.33 -10.44 -1.44
CA ALA A 40 -21.67 -9.12 -1.94
C ALA A 40 -20.80 -8.68 -3.11
N ALA A 41 -21.44 -8.03 -4.08
CA ALA A 41 -20.87 -7.48 -5.31
C ALA A 41 -19.88 -6.31 -5.08
N SER A 42 -19.25 -6.21 -3.91
CA SER A 42 -18.37 -5.12 -3.54
C SER A 42 -17.16 -5.63 -2.77
N TYR A 43 -15.98 -5.19 -3.15
CA TYR A 43 -14.69 -5.54 -2.53
C TYR A 43 -14.03 -4.31 -1.93
N THR A 44 -13.24 -4.49 -0.87
CA THR A 44 -12.42 -3.44 -0.27
C THR A 44 -10.96 -3.64 -0.68
N LEU A 45 -10.36 -2.61 -1.28
CA LEU A 45 -8.93 -2.55 -1.55
C LEU A 45 -8.34 -1.45 -0.65
N ALA A 46 -7.45 -1.82 0.26
CA ALA A 46 -6.62 -0.84 0.97
C ALA A 46 -5.41 -0.51 0.10
N ALA A 47 -4.97 0.75 0.07
CA ALA A 47 -3.82 1.18 -0.71
C ALA A 47 -2.93 2.13 0.10
N VAL A 48 -1.62 1.86 0.11
CA VAL A 48 -0.61 2.62 0.85
C VAL A 48 0.80 2.34 0.28
N GLY A 49 1.67 3.35 0.26
CA GLY A 49 3.11 3.22 0.03
C GLY A 49 3.91 3.96 1.09
N ASP A 50 5.24 3.88 1.00
CA ASP A 50 6.19 4.65 1.82
C ASP A 50 6.01 4.34 3.32
N ILE A 51 6.28 3.08 3.67
CA ILE A 51 5.74 2.44 4.87
C ILE A 51 6.76 2.35 6.00
N ALA A 52 7.69 1.39 5.96
CA ALA A 52 8.44 0.98 7.13
C ALA A 52 9.85 1.55 7.19
N CYS A 53 10.20 2.17 8.30
CA CYS A 53 11.54 2.71 8.54
C CYS A 53 12.58 1.59 8.73
N GLU A 54 13.88 1.94 8.61
CA GLU A 54 14.95 1.03 9.04
C GLU A 54 14.90 0.78 10.55
N PRO A 55 14.84 -0.49 10.97
CA PRO A 55 15.04 -0.83 12.38
C PRO A 55 16.49 -0.52 12.79
N ASP A 56 16.73 -0.14 14.04
CA ASP A 56 18.10 0.02 14.54
C ASP A 56 18.69 -1.34 14.91
N ASP A 57 19.79 -1.74 14.28
CA ASP A 57 20.51 -2.98 14.60
C ASP A 57 22.04 -2.88 14.42
N ASP A 58 22.72 -4.00 14.71
CA ASP A 58 24.18 -4.07 14.63
C ASP A 58 24.71 -3.95 13.18
N GLU A 59 23.91 -4.34 12.18
CA GLU A 59 24.30 -4.32 10.77
C GLU A 59 24.28 -2.89 10.21
N ASN A 60 23.28 -2.11 10.60
CA ASN A 60 23.14 -0.71 10.20
C ASN A 60 23.60 0.27 11.28
N ALA A 61 24.41 -0.16 12.26
CA ALA A 61 24.88 0.71 13.36
C ALA A 61 25.59 1.98 12.87
N ALA A 62 26.16 1.97 11.65
CA ALA A 62 26.79 3.11 11.01
C ALA A 62 25.80 4.07 10.32
N THR A 63 24.57 3.62 10.03
CA THR A 63 23.54 4.42 9.38
C THR A 63 23.13 5.60 10.28
N PRO A 64 22.98 6.82 9.73
CA PRO A 64 22.59 8.00 10.49
C PRO A 64 21.31 7.78 11.30
N ALA A 65 21.34 8.11 12.59
CA ALA A 65 20.19 7.97 13.47
C ALA A 65 18.93 8.74 13.02
N SER A 66 19.07 9.73 12.13
CA SER A 66 17.94 10.45 11.52
C SER A 66 17.14 9.65 10.50
N LEU A 67 17.69 8.53 10.00
CA LEU A 67 17.06 7.62 9.04
C LEU A 67 16.43 6.40 9.72
N LYS A 68 16.82 6.11 10.96
CA LYS A 68 16.32 4.95 11.69
C LYS A 68 14.95 5.21 12.30
N CYS A 69 14.22 4.14 12.61
CA CYS A 69 12.89 4.18 13.22
C CYS A 69 12.73 5.04 14.49
N GLY A 70 13.81 5.23 15.26
CA GLY A 70 13.80 6.10 16.45
C GLY A 70 13.90 7.60 16.15
N SER A 71 14.05 7.98 14.88
CA SER A 71 14.23 9.36 14.46
C SER A 71 12.99 10.21 14.72
N PRO A 72 13.13 11.41 15.30
CA PRO A 72 12.00 12.32 15.50
C PRO A 72 11.51 12.98 14.21
N THR A 73 12.15 12.74 13.06
CA THR A 73 11.74 13.30 11.75
C THR A 73 10.94 12.32 10.90
N LEU A 74 10.79 11.07 11.35
CA LEU A 74 10.02 10.02 10.67
C LEU A 74 8.73 9.74 11.44
N GLY A 75 7.73 9.18 10.78
CA GLY A 75 6.63 8.54 11.50
C GLY A 75 7.11 7.30 12.26
N GLY A 76 7.96 6.52 11.60
CA GLY A 76 8.58 5.29 12.07
C GLY A 76 7.56 4.26 12.55
N MET A 77 7.99 3.36 13.45
CA MET A 77 7.13 2.30 13.99
C MET A 77 5.76 2.79 14.48
N SER A 78 5.67 4.00 15.05
CA SER A 78 4.38 4.52 15.53
C SER A 78 3.40 4.77 14.40
N ALA A 79 3.87 5.30 13.27
CA ALA A 79 3.05 5.50 12.08
C ALA A 79 2.71 4.18 11.41
N GLU A 80 3.69 3.28 11.25
CA GLU A 80 3.48 1.96 10.67
C GLU A 80 2.42 1.14 11.41
N PHE A 81 2.50 1.05 12.74
CA PHE A 81 1.47 0.36 13.52
C PHE A 81 0.10 1.04 13.41
N ALA A 82 0.07 2.37 13.34
CA ALA A 82 -1.19 3.10 13.20
C ALA A 82 -1.84 2.87 11.84
N THR A 83 -1.07 2.89 10.75
CA THR A 83 -1.55 2.65 9.39
C THR A 83 -1.90 1.19 9.15
N ALA A 84 -1.09 0.24 9.65
CA ALA A 84 -1.43 -1.20 9.60
C ALA A 84 -2.72 -1.51 10.37
N LYS A 85 -2.90 -0.90 11.56
CA LYS A 85 -4.15 -1.03 12.30
C LYS A 85 -5.32 -0.43 11.52
N GLN A 86 -5.14 0.74 10.91
CA GLN A 86 -6.16 1.37 10.08
C GLN A 86 -6.55 0.45 8.91
N ALA A 87 -5.60 -0.13 8.19
CA ALA A 87 -5.86 -1.08 7.11
C ALA A 87 -6.61 -2.31 7.62
N THR A 88 -6.21 -2.87 8.76
CA THR A 88 -6.89 -4.01 9.40
C THR A 88 -8.35 -3.69 9.72
N ASP A 89 -8.62 -2.51 10.29
CA ASP A 89 -9.97 -2.05 10.64
C ASP A 89 -10.85 -1.82 9.39
N MET A 90 -10.27 -1.71 8.18
CA MET A 90 -11.03 -1.61 6.94
C MET A 90 -11.64 -2.95 6.50
N HIS A 91 -11.16 -4.08 7.03
CA HIS A 91 -11.45 -5.45 6.58
C HIS A 91 -11.25 -5.61 5.05
N PRO A 92 -10.00 -5.50 4.55
CA PRO A 92 -9.71 -5.34 3.12
C PRO A 92 -9.57 -6.67 2.35
N ASP A 93 -10.36 -6.90 1.29
CA ASP A 93 -10.23 -8.10 0.42
C ASP A 93 -8.83 -8.23 -0.23
N ALA A 94 -8.14 -7.11 -0.42
CA ALA A 94 -6.74 -7.05 -0.80
C ALA A 94 -6.09 -5.75 -0.29
N VAL A 95 -4.76 -5.75 -0.20
CA VAL A 95 -3.94 -4.56 0.11
C VAL A 95 -3.00 -4.33 -1.06
N ALA A 96 -3.14 -3.22 -1.78
CA ALA A 96 -2.15 -2.76 -2.75
C ALA A 96 -1.05 -2.01 -2.01
N LEU A 97 0.15 -2.58 -1.97
CA LEU A 97 1.34 -1.88 -1.48
C LEU A 97 1.98 -1.18 -2.68
N LEU A 98 2.20 0.12 -2.54
CA LEU A 98 2.52 1.03 -3.63
C LEU A 98 4.02 1.35 -3.70
N GLY A 99 4.88 0.42 -3.27
CA GLY A 99 6.33 0.57 -3.22
C GLY A 99 6.85 1.30 -2.00
N ASP A 100 8.16 1.19 -1.80
CA ASP A 100 8.88 1.61 -0.60
C ASP A 100 8.25 1.02 0.66
N GLU A 101 8.08 -0.32 0.63
CA GLU A 101 7.58 -1.05 1.78
C GLU A 101 8.57 -1.04 2.95
N GLN A 102 9.87 -1.16 2.66
CA GLN A 102 10.92 -1.23 3.66
C GLN A 102 12.14 -0.38 3.29
N TYR A 103 12.27 0.74 3.98
CA TYR A 103 13.48 1.55 3.97
C TYR A 103 14.62 0.80 4.70
N GLN A 104 15.89 1.01 4.38
CA GLN A 104 16.45 2.08 3.54
C GLN A 104 16.88 1.56 2.17
N VAL A 105 17.10 0.26 2.07
CA VAL A 105 17.50 -0.40 0.82
C VAL A 105 16.78 -1.74 0.64
N GLY A 106 15.70 -2.00 1.40
CA GLY A 106 14.87 -3.19 1.22
C GLY A 106 15.57 -4.50 1.62
N LYS A 107 16.38 -4.51 2.69
CA LYS A 107 17.00 -5.75 3.19
C LYS A 107 15.92 -6.68 3.75
N LEU A 108 16.06 -7.99 3.51
CA LEU A 108 15.14 -8.98 4.09
C LEU A 108 15.09 -8.91 5.61
N THR A 109 16.23 -8.67 6.26
CA THR A 109 16.30 -8.51 7.72
C THR A 109 15.52 -7.31 8.22
N ASP A 110 15.47 -6.23 7.43
CA ASP A 110 14.75 -5.01 7.80
C ASP A 110 13.26 -5.26 7.65
N PHE A 111 12.84 -5.93 6.57
CA PHE A 111 11.47 -6.41 6.37
C PHE A 111 11.00 -7.25 7.56
N GLU A 112 11.81 -8.18 8.04
CA GLU A 112 11.46 -9.06 9.17
C GLU A 112 11.39 -8.33 10.52
N LYS A 113 12.24 -7.30 10.72
CA LYS A 113 12.39 -6.59 11.99
C LYS A 113 11.52 -5.32 12.10
N SER A 114 11.03 -4.79 10.99
CA SER A 114 10.23 -3.56 10.92
C SER A 114 8.89 -3.80 10.22
N PHE A 115 8.87 -3.94 8.89
CA PHE A 115 7.62 -4.09 8.11
C PHE A 115 6.72 -5.23 8.62
N GLU A 116 7.25 -6.45 8.77
CA GLU A 116 6.50 -7.63 9.26
C GLU A 116 5.90 -7.40 10.65
N GLN A 117 6.57 -6.62 11.51
CA GLN A 117 6.09 -6.37 12.88
C GLN A 117 4.77 -5.59 12.87
N ALA A 118 4.60 -4.65 11.94
CA ALA A 118 3.40 -3.85 11.81
C ALA A 118 2.39 -4.45 10.81
N TRP A 119 2.84 -4.80 9.61
CA TRP A 119 2.00 -5.15 8.47
C TRP A 119 1.82 -6.66 8.25
N GLY A 120 2.68 -7.51 8.83
CA GLY A 120 2.65 -8.96 8.62
C GLY A 120 1.32 -9.67 8.95
N GLY A 121 0.47 -9.05 9.78
CA GLY A 121 -0.90 -9.52 10.03
C GLY A 121 -1.81 -9.54 8.79
N LEU A 122 -1.50 -8.76 7.76
CA LEU A 122 -2.23 -8.69 6.49
C LEU A 122 -1.51 -9.41 5.34
N LYS A 123 -0.36 -10.06 5.60
CA LYS A 123 0.55 -10.62 4.58
C LYS A 123 -0.14 -11.34 3.42
N MET A 124 -1.09 -12.24 3.71
CA MET A 124 -1.77 -13.03 2.66
C MET A 124 -2.69 -12.20 1.72
N LEU A 125 -3.06 -10.99 2.13
CA LEU A 125 -3.90 -10.05 1.39
C LEU A 125 -3.07 -9.05 0.59
N GLU A 126 -1.77 -8.94 0.88
CA GLU A 126 -0.86 -8.00 0.25
C GLU A 126 -0.59 -8.37 -1.21
N ARG A 127 -0.59 -7.34 -2.04
CA ARG A 127 -0.28 -7.33 -3.47
C ARG A 127 0.70 -6.18 -3.68
N PRO A 128 2.01 -6.43 -3.52
CA PRO A 128 3.01 -5.38 -3.58
C PRO A 128 3.45 -5.04 -5.01
N ALA A 129 3.77 -3.77 -5.24
CA ALA A 129 4.65 -3.30 -6.30
C ALA A 129 5.94 -2.81 -5.63
N PRO A 130 7.14 -3.07 -6.16
CA PRO A 130 8.36 -2.55 -5.55
C PRO A 130 8.50 -1.04 -5.76
N GLY A 131 9.25 -0.38 -4.88
CA GLY A 131 9.73 0.98 -5.03
C GLY A 131 11.25 1.07 -5.13
N ASN A 132 11.76 2.31 -5.17
CA ASN A 132 13.19 2.57 -5.30
C ASN A 132 13.97 2.13 -4.08
N HIS A 133 13.36 2.14 -2.90
CA HIS A 133 14.02 1.65 -1.69
C HIS A 133 14.17 0.13 -1.69
N GLU A 134 13.45 -0.63 -2.51
CA GLU A 134 13.68 -2.08 -2.67
C GLU A 134 14.84 -2.41 -3.63
N TYR A 135 15.23 -1.47 -4.49
CA TYR A 135 16.23 -1.70 -5.55
C TYR A 135 17.54 -0.96 -5.34
N TYR A 136 17.49 0.34 -5.03
CA TYR A 136 18.63 1.24 -5.17
C TYR A 136 19.54 1.29 -3.95
N PRO A 137 20.84 1.62 -4.14
CA PRO A 137 21.69 2.02 -3.04
C PRO A 137 21.24 3.36 -2.45
N TYR A 138 21.45 3.54 -1.16
CA TYR A 138 21.20 4.80 -0.49
C TYR A 138 22.53 5.45 -0.10
N THR A 139 22.95 6.46 -0.86
CA THR A 139 24.23 7.18 -0.69
C THR A 139 24.05 8.62 -0.18
N LYS A 140 22.85 8.93 0.31
CA LYS A 140 22.45 10.29 0.72
C LYS A 140 22.54 10.43 2.23
N LYS A 141 22.60 11.68 2.71
CA LYS A 141 22.53 12.01 4.15
C LYS A 141 23.59 11.33 5.05
N GLY A 142 24.71 10.88 4.46
CA GLY A 142 25.81 10.24 5.20
C GLY A 142 25.60 8.74 5.43
N ASP A 143 24.61 8.17 4.76
CA ASP A 143 24.43 6.73 4.60
C ASP A 143 25.02 6.31 3.24
N ASP A 144 25.62 5.11 3.18
CA ASP A 144 26.29 4.54 2.00
C ASP A 144 25.97 3.05 1.89
N GLU A 145 24.68 2.75 2.03
CA GLU A 145 24.14 1.40 1.96
C GLU A 145 23.99 0.91 0.53
N LYS A 146 24.39 -0.33 0.30
CA LYS A 146 24.31 -0.97 -1.01
C LYS A 146 22.87 -1.41 -1.29
N GLY A 147 22.41 -1.13 -2.50
CA GLY A 147 21.10 -1.56 -2.99
C GLY A 147 20.97 -3.09 -3.03
N GLN A 148 19.76 -3.57 -2.78
CA GLN A 148 19.44 -5.00 -2.74
C GLN A 148 18.90 -5.52 -4.07
N ASN A 149 18.60 -4.65 -5.04
CA ASN A 149 18.08 -5.04 -6.36
C ASN A 149 16.87 -6.00 -6.26
N GLY A 150 15.92 -5.71 -5.37
CA GLY A 150 14.72 -6.51 -5.15
C GLY A 150 14.91 -7.77 -4.30
N ALA A 151 16.14 -8.16 -3.93
CA ALA A 151 16.39 -9.44 -3.26
C ALA A 151 15.63 -9.60 -1.93
N GLY A 152 15.58 -8.56 -1.09
CA GLY A 152 14.81 -8.62 0.16
C GLY A 152 13.30 -8.56 -0.05
N TYR A 153 12.85 -7.75 -1.00
CA TYR A 153 11.46 -7.66 -1.45
C TYR A 153 10.92 -9.03 -1.90
N PHE A 154 11.57 -9.68 -2.86
CA PHE A 154 11.16 -11.00 -3.32
C PHE A 154 11.33 -12.07 -2.24
N GLY A 155 12.43 -12.01 -1.47
CA GLY A 155 12.65 -12.92 -0.34
C GLY A 155 11.52 -12.87 0.70
N TYR A 156 10.95 -11.69 0.94
CA TYR A 156 9.86 -11.49 1.90
C TYR A 156 8.49 -11.91 1.34
N PHE A 157 8.14 -11.46 0.14
CA PHE A 157 6.80 -11.63 -0.43
C PHE A 157 6.60 -12.94 -1.20
N ASN A 158 7.65 -13.43 -1.88
CA ASN A 158 7.61 -14.75 -2.51
C ASN A 158 7.98 -15.86 -1.53
N GLY A 159 8.69 -15.51 -0.46
CA GLY A 159 9.14 -16.43 0.56
C GLY A 159 10.24 -17.36 0.06
N HIS A 160 10.44 -18.46 0.78
CA HIS A 160 11.48 -19.44 0.49
C HIS A 160 10.96 -20.88 0.64
N ASP A 161 11.64 -21.82 0.00
CA ASP A 161 11.42 -23.25 0.21
C ASP A 161 11.91 -23.71 1.61
N GLN A 162 11.68 -24.98 1.97
CA GLN A 162 12.12 -25.51 3.27
C GLN A 162 13.64 -25.51 3.47
N ALA A 163 14.42 -25.37 2.41
CA ALA A 163 15.88 -25.29 2.45
C ALA A 163 16.39 -23.84 2.53
N GLY A 164 15.49 -22.85 2.48
CA GLY A 164 15.81 -21.42 2.50
C GLY A 164 16.12 -20.83 1.12
N THR A 165 15.83 -21.55 0.03
CA THR A 165 15.98 -21.02 -1.33
C THR A 165 14.82 -20.07 -1.62
N PRO A 166 15.06 -18.81 -2.05
CA PRO A 166 13.99 -17.90 -2.45
C PRO A 166 13.12 -18.50 -3.56
N ASN A 167 11.80 -18.31 -3.44
CA ASN A 167 10.86 -18.71 -4.48
C ASN A 167 10.92 -17.70 -5.63
N THR A 168 11.03 -18.19 -6.86
CA THR A 168 11.01 -17.34 -8.06
C THR A 168 9.63 -16.85 -8.44
N GLN A 169 8.57 -17.26 -7.71
CA GLN A 169 7.19 -16.88 -7.95
C GLN A 169 6.47 -16.73 -6.61
N GLY A 170 5.57 -15.76 -6.49
CA GLY A 170 4.77 -15.57 -5.30
C GLY A 170 3.89 -14.33 -5.37
N GLN A 171 3.65 -13.69 -4.22
CA GLN A 171 2.76 -12.53 -4.13
C GLN A 171 3.31 -11.30 -4.88
N ALA A 172 4.63 -11.20 -5.01
CA ALA A 172 5.33 -10.12 -5.69
C ALA A 172 5.57 -10.41 -7.18
N GLY A 173 4.92 -11.41 -7.77
CA GLY A 173 5.16 -11.81 -9.15
C GLY A 173 6.40 -12.68 -9.33
N ASP A 174 6.84 -12.82 -10.59
CA ASP A 174 7.98 -13.67 -10.96
C ASP A 174 9.30 -12.90 -10.78
N ASP A 175 10.24 -13.47 -10.02
CA ASP A 175 11.62 -12.99 -9.87
C ASP A 175 12.56 -13.88 -10.69
N THR A 176 12.85 -13.43 -11.90
CA THR A 176 13.70 -14.13 -12.86
C THR A 176 14.57 -13.13 -13.64
N ALA A 177 15.48 -13.63 -14.47
CA ALA A 177 16.28 -12.75 -15.34
C ALA A 177 15.44 -12.01 -16.39
N ASP A 178 14.25 -12.52 -16.72
CA ASP A 178 13.36 -11.99 -17.76
C ASP A 178 12.08 -11.34 -17.17
N ASN A 179 11.90 -11.38 -15.86
CA ASN A 179 10.75 -10.80 -15.15
C ASN A 179 11.17 -10.32 -13.76
N GLN A 180 10.75 -9.12 -13.39
CA GLN A 180 11.10 -8.47 -12.12
C GLN A 180 9.83 -8.05 -11.38
N GLY A 181 8.86 -8.97 -11.24
CA GLY A 181 7.76 -8.80 -10.28
C GLY A 181 6.55 -7.98 -10.73
N TRP A 182 6.33 -7.80 -12.03
CA TRP A 182 5.07 -7.25 -12.55
C TRP A 182 4.03 -8.35 -12.74
N TYR A 183 2.77 -8.06 -12.43
CA TYR A 183 1.67 -9.03 -12.50
C TYR A 183 0.30 -8.34 -12.51
N SER A 184 -0.74 -9.10 -12.83
CA SER A 184 -2.12 -8.67 -12.75
C SER A 184 -2.98 -9.67 -11.98
N TYR A 185 -4.09 -9.20 -11.42
CA TYR A 185 -5.05 -10.01 -10.69
C TYR A 185 -6.46 -9.44 -10.80
N ASP A 186 -7.46 -10.30 -10.61
CA ASP A 186 -8.85 -9.90 -10.63
C ASP A 186 -9.43 -9.83 -9.21
N LEU A 187 -10.15 -8.74 -8.92
CA LEU A 187 -10.96 -8.57 -7.71
C LEU A 187 -12.41 -8.29 -8.10
N GLY A 188 -13.17 -9.37 -8.34
CA GLY A 188 -14.52 -9.30 -8.86
C GLY A 188 -14.57 -8.85 -10.33
N ASN A 189 -15.13 -7.66 -10.56
CA ASN A 189 -15.22 -7.03 -11.89
C ASN A 189 -14.06 -6.07 -12.18
N TRP A 190 -13.03 -6.09 -11.34
CA TRP A 190 -11.87 -5.24 -11.46
C TRP A 190 -10.69 -6.07 -11.89
N HIS A 191 -10.03 -5.62 -12.95
CA HIS A 191 -8.71 -6.06 -13.33
C HIS A 191 -7.70 -5.09 -12.71
N ILE A 192 -6.73 -5.60 -11.95
CA ILE A 192 -5.79 -4.78 -11.19
C ILE A 192 -4.39 -5.18 -11.61
N VAL A 193 -3.57 -4.19 -11.97
CA VAL A 193 -2.22 -4.36 -12.50
C VAL A 193 -1.20 -3.74 -11.56
N SER A 194 -0.16 -4.50 -11.22
CA SER A 194 1.01 -4.10 -10.45
C SER A 194 2.22 -4.04 -11.38
N LEU A 195 2.90 -2.90 -11.46
CA LEU A 195 4.06 -2.68 -12.33
C LEU A 195 5.31 -2.33 -11.52
N ASN A 196 6.49 -2.63 -12.06
CA ASN A 196 7.80 -2.32 -11.49
C ASN A 196 8.50 -1.23 -12.30
N ALA A 197 8.54 -0.02 -11.75
CA ALA A 197 9.09 1.14 -12.45
C ALA A 197 10.61 1.33 -12.26
N GLU A 198 11.31 0.47 -11.51
CA GLU A 198 12.70 0.63 -11.04
C GLU A 198 13.77 0.40 -12.13
N CYS A 199 13.56 1.00 -13.31
CA CYS A 199 14.33 0.79 -14.52
C CYS A 199 15.75 1.39 -14.48
N ASP A 200 16.01 2.33 -13.57
CA ASP A 200 17.34 2.89 -13.34
C ASP A 200 18.13 2.08 -12.29
N SER A 201 17.74 0.81 -12.04
CA SER A 201 18.47 -0.13 -11.18
C SER A 201 19.54 -0.90 -11.95
N ASP A 202 20.51 -1.45 -11.21
CA ASP A 202 21.45 -2.43 -11.74
C ASP A 202 20.70 -3.68 -12.28
N ALA A 203 19.58 -4.07 -11.66
CA ALA A 203 18.75 -5.19 -12.10
C ALA A 203 18.18 -4.97 -13.51
N PHE A 204 17.77 -3.74 -13.82
CA PHE A 204 17.31 -3.32 -15.15
C PHE A 204 18.45 -2.86 -16.07
N THR A 205 19.71 -2.98 -15.64
CA THR A 205 20.90 -2.51 -16.37
C THR A 205 20.88 -1.01 -16.69
N HIS A 206 20.18 -0.22 -15.89
CA HIS A 206 19.92 1.20 -16.11
C HIS A 206 19.23 1.47 -17.47
N ASP A 207 18.32 0.58 -17.87
CA ASP A 207 17.59 0.65 -19.14
C ASP A 207 16.11 0.97 -18.92
N CYS A 208 15.78 2.24 -19.06
CA CYS A 208 14.41 2.77 -19.00
C CYS A 208 13.71 2.81 -20.39
N SER A 209 14.19 2.05 -21.36
CA SER A 209 13.54 1.95 -22.67
C SER A 209 12.29 1.05 -22.61
N THR A 210 11.16 1.59 -23.04
CA THR A 210 9.88 0.85 -23.07
C THR A 210 9.60 0.21 -24.42
N THR A 211 10.56 0.20 -25.35
CA THR A 211 10.32 -0.17 -26.77
C THR A 211 11.29 -1.18 -27.35
N ASP A 212 12.34 -1.55 -26.63
CA ASP A 212 13.26 -2.61 -27.02
C ASP A 212 12.95 -3.90 -26.25
N ASN A 213 13.94 -4.80 -26.19
CA ASN A 213 13.80 -6.10 -25.54
C ASN A 213 14.42 -6.10 -24.12
N GLY A 214 14.76 -4.94 -23.56
CA GLY A 214 15.14 -4.81 -22.15
C GLY A 214 13.96 -5.14 -21.21
N LEU A 215 14.22 -5.25 -19.91
CA LEU A 215 13.21 -5.65 -18.93
C LEU A 215 11.98 -4.73 -18.96
N LEU A 216 12.17 -3.41 -19.01
CA LEU A 216 11.06 -2.46 -19.06
C LEU A 216 10.30 -2.52 -20.40
N GLY A 217 10.99 -2.79 -21.51
CA GLY A 217 10.36 -3.03 -22.81
C GLY A 217 9.51 -4.30 -22.81
N GLN A 218 9.99 -5.37 -22.18
CA GLN A 218 9.24 -6.62 -21.99
C GLN A 218 8.02 -6.43 -21.09
N GLU A 219 8.16 -5.71 -19.98
CA GLU A 219 7.05 -5.35 -19.09
C GLU A 219 6.00 -4.49 -19.82
N THR A 220 6.43 -3.49 -20.59
CA THR A 220 5.53 -2.65 -21.39
C THR A 220 4.76 -3.47 -22.42
N GLN A 221 5.44 -4.42 -23.08
CA GLN A 221 4.81 -5.33 -24.03
C GLN A 221 3.87 -6.32 -23.33
N TRP A 222 4.21 -6.78 -22.12
CA TRP A 222 3.35 -7.60 -21.28
C TRP A 222 2.07 -6.83 -20.89
N LEU A 223 2.19 -5.59 -20.42
CA LEU A 223 1.06 -4.73 -20.06
C LEU A 223 0.11 -4.55 -21.24
N SER A 224 0.65 -4.27 -22.43
CA SER A 224 -0.15 -4.15 -23.66
C SER A 224 -0.95 -5.44 -23.95
N ASN A 225 -0.34 -6.61 -23.78
CA ASN A 225 -1.00 -7.90 -23.99
C ASN A 225 -2.05 -8.21 -22.91
N ASP A 226 -1.73 -7.92 -21.65
CA ASP A 226 -2.63 -8.09 -20.49
C ASP A 226 -3.88 -7.23 -20.63
N LEU A 227 -3.72 -5.94 -20.95
CA LEU A 227 -4.84 -5.01 -21.22
C LEU A 227 -5.67 -5.40 -22.44
N ALA A 228 -5.06 -6.01 -23.47
CA ALA A 228 -5.78 -6.50 -24.64
C ALA A 228 -6.57 -7.79 -24.35
N ALA A 229 -6.10 -8.61 -23.41
CA ALA A 229 -6.77 -9.83 -22.97
C ALA A 229 -7.87 -9.57 -21.93
N ASN A 230 -7.81 -8.42 -21.24
CA ASN A 230 -8.76 -8.05 -20.20
C ASN A 230 -10.19 -7.84 -20.74
N ASN A 231 -11.16 -8.47 -20.08
CA ASN A 231 -12.59 -8.36 -20.37
C ASN A 231 -13.40 -7.81 -19.19
N ARG A 232 -12.73 -7.37 -18.13
CA ARG A 232 -13.34 -6.74 -16.96
C ARG A 232 -13.75 -5.30 -17.29
N PRO A 233 -14.88 -4.82 -16.74
CA PRO A 233 -15.36 -3.45 -17.01
C PRO A 233 -14.56 -2.35 -16.30
N CYS A 234 -13.68 -2.70 -15.36
CA CYS A 234 -12.96 -1.74 -14.54
C CYS A 234 -11.49 -2.15 -14.43
N THR A 235 -10.58 -1.18 -14.56
CA THR A 235 -9.13 -1.43 -14.49
C THR A 235 -8.47 -0.46 -13.52
N ILE A 236 -7.65 -0.97 -12.61
CA ILE A 236 -6.71 -0.19 -11.77
C ILE A 236 -5.31 -0.58 -12.19
N ALA A 237 -4.40 0.38 -12.26
CA ALA A 237 -2.97 0.10 -12.31
C ALA A 237 -2.27 0.82 -11.16
N TYR A 238 -1.21 0.22 -10.63
CA TYR A 238 -0.36 0.86 -9.64
C TYR A 238 1.10 0.48 -9.80
N TRP A 239 1.96 1.42 -9.41
CA TRP A 239 3.42 1.34 -9.34
C TRP A 239 3.91 2.45 -8.41
N HIS A 240 5.20 2.49 -8.12
CA HIS A 240 5.72 3.39 -7.11
C HIS A 240 5.77 4.87 -7.54
N GLN A 241 6.62 5.26 -8.51
CA GLN A 241 6.84 6.66 -8.89
C GLN A 241 5.69 7.25 -9.72
N ALA A 242 5.01 8.25 -9.17
CA ALA A 242 3.91 8.94 -9.85
C ALA A 242 4.33 9.58 -11.20
N THR A 243 3.46 9.51 -12.20
CA THR A 243 3.70 10.18 -13.49
C THR A 243 3.52 11.69 -13.35
N PHE A 244 2.54 12.12 -12.54
CA PHE A 244 2.29 13.52 -12.21
C PHE A 244 2.36 13.73 -10.69
N SER A 245 2.83 14.92 -10.29
CA SER A 245 3.22 15.17 -8.92
C SER A 245 2.28 16.11 -8.17
N ALA A 246 2.25 15.99 -6.84
CA ALA A 246 1.64 16.94 -5.91
C ALA A 246 2.63 17.56 -4.91
N THR A 247 3.88 17.09 -4.86
CA THR A 247 4.89 17.50 -3.88
C THR A 247 6.09 18.18 -4.54
N THR A 248 6.89 18.89 -3.75
CA THR A 248 8.10 19.53 -4.26
C THR A 248 9.23 18.53 -4.53
N ALA A 249 9.17 17.33 -3.94
CA ALA A 249 10.21 16.31 -4.05
C ALA A 249 10.45 15.89 -5.51
N SER A 250 9.37 15.72 -6.27
CA SER A 250 9.40 15.35 -7.70
C SER A 250 9.58 16.56 -8.63
N THR A 251 9.53 17.80 -8.14
CA THR A 251 9.60 19.01 -9.00
C THR A 251 11.01 19.50 -9.30
N ALA A 252 12.04 18.79 -8.82
CA ALA A 252 13.42 19.25 -8.91
C ALA A 252 13.91 19.40 -10.36
N THR A 253 13.34 18.66 -11.31
CA THR A 253 13.79 18.58 -12.71
C THR A 253 12.70 18.88 -13.74
N VAL A 254 11.44 18.62 -13.41
CA VAL A 254 10.29 18.71 -14.31
C VAL A 254 9.11 19.38 -13.57
N PRO A 255 8.28 20.21 -14.23
CA PRO A 255 7.10 20.78 -13.58
C PRO A 255 6.17 19.70 -13.03
N ALA A 256 5.53 19.92 -11.87
CA ALA A 256 4.66 18.94 -11.23
C ALA A 256 3.53 18.40 -12.12
N SER A 257 3.08 19.19 -13.11
CA SER A 257 2.02 18.82 -14.05
C SER A 257 2.52 18.14 -15.33
N ALA A 258 3.83 18.08 -15.55
CA ALA A 258 4.39 17.48 -16.75
C ALA A 258 4.62 15.98 -16.53
N PRO A 259 4.41 15.16 -17.59
CA PRO A 259 4.72 13.74 -17.51
C PRO A 259 6.21 13.56 -17.20
N GLY A 260 6.52 12.62 -16.31
CA GLY A 260 7.89 12.39 -15.87
C GLY A 260 8.34 13.26 -14.70
N ALA A 261 7.40 13.75 -13.89
CA ALA A 261 7.74 14.43 -12.64
C ALA A 261 8.53 13.49 -11.69
N GLY A 262 8.24 12.19 -11.66
CA GLY A 262 8.96 11.18 -10.88
C GLY A 262 10.33 10.75 -11.43
N GLY A 263 11.08 11.63 -12.12
CA GLY A 263 12.43 11.29 -12.60
C GLY A 263 12.48 10.43 -13.87
N ALA A 264 13.49 9.55 -13.97
CA ALA A 264 13.70 8.71 -15.15
C ALA A 264 12.59 7.65 -15.27
N GLU A 265 12.23 7.05 -14.14
CA GLU A 265 11.16 6.07 -13.94
C GLU A 265 9.81 6.72 -14.23
N GLY A 266 9.54 7.89 -13.65
CA GLY A 266 8.35 8.67 -13.95
C GLY A 266 8.22 8.98 -15.44
N ALA A 267 9.33 9.27 -16.14
CA ALA A 267 9.32 9.52 -17.57
C ALA A 267 9.06 8.24 -18.39
N ALA A 268 9.58 7.10 -17.93
CA ALA A 268 9.35 5.81 -18.56
C ALA A 268 7.88 5.36 -18.43
N THR A 269 7.25 5.64 -17.28
CA THR A 269 5.84 5.29 -17.03
C THR A 269 4.82 6.08 -17.89
N ASP A 270 5.23 7.14 -18.59
CA ASP A 270 4.40 7.83 -19.59
C ASP A 270 3.91 6.87 -20.71
N ALA A 271 4.72 5.87 -21.07
CA ALA A 271 4.30 4.83 -22.02
C ALA A 271 3.13 4.00 -21.47
N TRP A 272 3.17 3.67 -20.19
CA TRP A 272 2.10 2.92 -19.52
C TRP A 272 0.84 3.76 -19.37
N TRP A 273 0.96 5.05 -19.03
CA TRP A 273 -0.19 5.95 -18.99
C TRP A 273 -0.91 5.99 -20.34
N LYS A 274 -0.17 6.05 -21.46
CA LYS A 274 -0.75 6.00 -22.80
C LYS A 274 -1.50 4.70 -23.08
N LEU A 275 -0.93 3.55 -22.72
CA LEU A 275 -1.57 2.24 -22.88
C LEU A 275 -2.85 2.16 -22.04
N LEU A 276 -2.76 2.51 -20.76
CA LEU A 276 -3.88 2.52 -19.81
C LEU A 276 -4.99 3.46 -20.28
N TYR A 277 -4.64 4.64 -20.81
CA TYR A 277 -5.61 5.60 -21.33
C TYR A 277 -6.32 5.07 -22.58
N GLN A 278 -5.59 4.42 -23.50
CA GLN A 278 -6.16 3.78 -24.69
C GLN A 278 -7.11 2.64 -24.33
N HIS A 279 -6.86 1.94 -23.22
CA HIS A 279 -7.68 0.85 -22.70
C HIS A 279 -8.68 1.29 -21.61
N HIS A 280 -8.92 2.59 -21.47
CA HIS A 280 -9.93 3.15 -20.55
C HIS A 280 -9.74 2.74 -19.08
N ALA A 281 -8.49 2.71 -18.61
CA ALA A 281 -8.21 2.46 -17.20
C ALA A 281 -8.97 3.45 -16.29
N THR A 282 -9.44 2.94 -15.15
CA THR A 282 -10.36 3.66 -14.27
C THR A 282 -9.63 4.49 -13.22
N LEU A 283 -8.51 4.00 -12.68
CA LEU A 283 -7.69 4.66 -11.68
C LEU A 283 -6.21 4.30 -11.88
N ILE A 284 -5.33 5.22 -11.50
CA ILE A 284 -3.92 4.97 -11.25
C ILE A 284 -3.63 5.29 -9.78
N LEU A 285 -2.86 4.44 -9.10
CA LEU A 285 -2.44 4.61 -7.71
C LEU A 285 -0.91 4.60 -7.63
N ASN A 286 -0.34 5.52 -6.85
CA ASN A 286 1.10 5.65 -6.66
C ASN A 286 1.48 5.92 -5.20
N GLY A 287 2.72 5.59 -4.84
CA GLY A 287 3.39 6.00 -3.61
C GLY A 287 4.40 7.11 -3.91
N HIS A 288 5.63 6.95 -3.42
CA HIS A 288 6.86 7.70 -3.69
C HIS A 288 6.88 9.14 -3.20
N GLU A 289 5.78 9.85 -3.39
CA GLU A 289 5.57 11.15 -2.79
C GLU A 289 4.95 10.94 -1.43
N HIS A 290 5.65 11.41 -0.39
CA HIS A 290 5.31 11.10 0.99
C HIS A 290 4.12 11.95 1.49
N ALA A 291 2.98 11.78 0.84
CA ALA A 291 1.78 12.59 0.96
C ALA A 291 0.55 11.78 0.53
N TYR A 292 -0.63 12.36 0.76
CA TYR A 292 -1.84 11.96 0.06
C TYR A 292 -2.26 13.06 -0.92
N ALA A 293 -2.59 12.69 -2.14
CA ALA A 293 -3.15 13.62 -3.12
C ALA A 293 -4.15 12.93 -4.06
N ARG A 294 -5.19 13.66 -4.47
CA ARG A 294 -6.11 13.26 -5.54
C ARG A 294 -6.02 14.24 -6.69
N LEU A 295 -5.71 13.74 -7.88
CA LEU A 295 -5.62 14.52 -9.11
C LEU A 295 -6.88 14.33 -9.96
N ARG A 296 -7.17 15.32 -10.81
CA ARG A 296 -8.26 15.26 -11.80
C ARG A 296 -7.98 14.13 -12.81
N PRO A 297 -9.03 13.65 -13.52
CA PRO A 297 -8.83 12.85 -14.72
C PRO A 297 -7.93 13.57 -15.73
N MET A 298 -6.83 12.94 -16.12
CA MET A 298 -5.83 13.50 -17.03
C MET A 298 -5.63 12.63 -18.27
N ASN A 299 -5.37 13.28 -19.40
CA ASN A 299 -4.84 12.62 -20.60
C ASN A 299 -3.32 12.42 -20.46
N PRO A 300 -2.66 11.67 -21.37
CA PRO A 300 -1.22 11.42 -21.28
C PRO A 300 -0.33 12.68 -21.33
N ALA A 301 -0.86 13.83 -21.76
CA ALA A 301 -0.12 15.09 -21.77
C ALA A 301 -0.24 15.86 -20.43
N GLY A 302 -0.85 15.28 -19.40
CA GLY A 302 -1.09 15.93 -18.10
C GLY A 302 -2.19 16.99 -18.15
N GLN A 303 -3.01 17.02 -19.21
CA GLN A 303 -4.11 17.96 -19.32
C GLN A 303 -5.39 17.32 -18.77
N SER A 304 -6.20 18.10 -18.06
CA SER A 304 -7.49 17.61 -17.59
C SER A 304 -8.37 17.14 -18.74
N ASP A 305 -8.79 15.87 -18.69
CA ASP A 305 -9.78 15.28 -19.58
C ASP A 305 -10.86 14.57 -18.73
N PRO A 306 -11.91 15.28 -18.32
CA PRO A 306 -12.98 14.68 -17.52
C PRO A 306 -13.71 13.52 -18.23
N ALA A 307 -13.73 13.50 -19.56
CA ALA A 307 -14.47 12.51 -20.34
C ALA A 307 -13.69 11.19 -20.44
N HIS A 308 -12.40 11.23 -20.74
CA HIS A 308 -11.61 10.02 -21.03
C HIS A 308 -10.36 9.86 -20.18
N GLY A 309 -9.94 10.91 -19.47
CA GLY A 309 -8.76 10.88 -18.60
C GLY A 309 -8.87 9.90 -17.44
N ILE A 310 -7.71 9.56 -16.90
CA ILE A 310 -7.55 8.69 -15.74
C ILE A 310 -7.27 9.57 -14.52
N PRO A 311 -8.05 9.47 -13.44
CA PRO A 311 -7.69 10.08 -12.16
C PRO A 311 -6.53 9.31 -11.51
N GLU A 312 -5.63 10.06 -10.89
CA GLU A 312 -4.49 9.53 -10.13
C GLU A 312 -4.65 9.84 -8.64
N PHE A 313 -4.27 8.87 -7.83
CA PHE A 313 -4.16 9.02 -6.38
C PHE A 313 -2.75 8.71 -5.94
N ILE A 314 -2.17 9.65 -5.20
CA ILE A 314 -0.93 9.44 -4.45
C ILE A 314 -1.33 9.06 -3.03
N ALA A 315 -0.84 7.93 -2.53
CA ALA A 315 -1.11 7.41 -1.20
C ALA A 315 0.19 6.95 -0.48
N GLY A 316 1.24 7.75 -0.59
CA GLY A 316 2.55 7.52 0.04
C GLY A 316 2.68 8.00 1.48
N SER A 317 1.60 7.91 2.28
CA SER A 317 1.60 8.39 3.66
C SER A 317 1.65 7.25 4.68
N GLY A 318 2.42 6.20 4.39
CA GLY A 318 2.41 4.92 5.11
C GLY A 318 3.10 4.93 6.47
N GLY A 319 4.26 5.58 6.59
CA GLY A 319 4.96 5.65 7.86
C GLY A 319 6.35 6.32 7.88
N GLU A 320 6.93 6.62 6.73
CA GLU A 320 8.26 7.25 6.65
C GLU A 320 8.23 8.76 6.99
N ALA A 321 9.15 9.57 6.48
CA ALA A 321 9.05 11.03 6.52
C ALA A 321 7.82 11.51 5.73
N LEU A 322 7.39 12.77 5.91
CA LEU A 322 6.38 13.39 5.06
C LEU A 322 7.01 14.49 4.19
N ASP A 323 6.53 14.60 2.96
CA ASP A 323 7.01 15.57 1.98
C ASP A 323 6.38 16.95 2.16
N THR A 324 6.84 17.90 1.35
CA THR A 324 6.22 19.21 1.22
C THR A 324 5.37 19.27 -0.05
N LEU A 325 4.13 19.75 0.07
CA LEU A 325 3.26 19.96 -1.09
C LEU A 325 3.81 21.07 -2.01
N ALA A 326 3.71 20.86 -3.32
CA ALA A 326 4.00 21.88 -4.32
C ALA A 326 2.81 22.84 -4.45
N GLY A 327 2.87 23.95 -3.70
CA GLY A 327 1.79 24.92 -3.56
C GLY A 327 0.93 24.67 -2.32
N SER A 328 -0.29 25.19 -2.32
CA SER A 328 -1.18 25.15 -1.15
C SER A 328 -2.62 24.80 -1.53
N PRO A 329 -3.48 24.36 -0.58
CA PRO A 329 -4.87 24.07 -0.87
C PRO A 329 -5.59 25.19 -1.61
N GLY A 330 -5.96 24.92 -2.87
CA GLY A 330 -6.62 25.89 -3.77
C GLY A 330 -5.69 26.64 -4.73
N ASP A 331 -4.38 26.48 -4.59
CA ASP A 331 -3.32 27.09 -5.41
C ASP A 331 -2.10 26.15 -5.46
N TYR A 332 -2.30 24.96 -6.04
CA TYR A 332 -1.25 23.96 -6.23
C TYR A 332 -0.49 24.22 -7.54
N ASP A 333 0.81 23.95 -7.56
CA ASP A 333 1.65 24.13 -8.75
C ASP A 333 1.23 23.21 -9.89
N ASN A 334 0.77 21.99 -9.56
CA ASN A 334 0.03 21.14 -10.50
C ASN A 334 -1.46 21.50 -10.46
N PRO A 335 -2.01 22.13 -11.52
CA PRO A 335 -3.41 22.57 -11.54
C PRO A 335 -4.40 21.41 -11.53
N ASN A 336 -3.96 20.17 -11.77
CA ASN A 336 -4.81 18.99 -11.72
C ASN A 336 -5.03 18.48 -10.29
N VAL A 337 -4.21 18.84 -9.31
CA VAL A 337 -4.43 18.48 -7.90
C VAL A 337 -5.76 19.07 -7.44
N VAL A 338 -6.67 18.21 -6.97
CA VAL A 338 -7.96 18.62 -6.43
C VAL A 338 -7.86 18.87 -4.93
N THR A 339 -7.12 18.01 -4.24
CA THR A 339 -6.86 18.10 -2.81
C THR A 339 -5.63 17.26 -2.47
N ALA A 340 -4.89 17.67 -1.45
CA ALA A 340 -3.72 16.97 -0.95
C ALA A 340 -3.44 17.32 0.52
N GLN A 341 -2.73 16.44 1.22
CA GLN A 341 -2.19 16.66 2.56
C GLN A 341 -0.82 15.98 2.69
N ALA A 342 0.07 16.58 3.48
CA ALA A 342 1.37 16.00 3.84
C ALA A 342 1.72 16.30 5.31
N GLY A 343 0.70 16.26 6.19
CA GLY A 343 0.84 16.55 7.62
C GLY A 343 0.51 15.37 8.52
N ALA A 344 0.05 14.25 7.97
CA ALA A 344 -0.33 13.07 8.73
C ALA A 344 -0.25 11.79 7.89
N PHE A 345 -0.17 10.65 8.58
CA PHE A 345 -0.10 9.31 8.00
C PHE A 345 -1.49 8.68 7.89
N GLY A 346 -1.71 7.86 6.87
CA GLY A 346 -2.98 7.18 6.64
C GLY A 346 -2.98 6.25 5.44
N VAL A 347 -4.01 5.41 5.40
CA VAL A 347 -4.28 4.41 4.36
C VAL A 347 -5.52 4.81 3.57
N MET A 348 -5.46 4.67 2.25
CA MET A 348 -6.61 4.89 1.38
C MET A 348 -7.50 3.65 1.32
N LYS A 349 -8.82 3.81 1.49
CA LYS A 349 -9.81 2.75 1.25
C LYS A 349 -10.50 2.96 -0.09
N LEU A 350 -10.43 1.94 -0.95
CA LEU A 350 -11.27 1.80 -2.12
C LEU A 350 -12.35 0.75 -1.87
N THR A 351 -13.58 1.07 -2.24
CA THR A 351 -14.70 0.12 -2.27
C THR A 351 -15.10 -0.09 -3.73
N LEU A 352 -14.75 -1.26 -4.25
CA LEU A 352 -14.85 -1.67 -5.65
C LEU A 352 -16.17 -2.39 -5.90
N LYS A 353 -17.08 -1.78 -6.65
CA LYS A 353 -18.40 -2.34 -7.06
C LYS A 353 -18.36 -2.77 -8.52
N PRO A 354 -19.39 -3.43 -9.09
CA PRO A 354 -19.28 -4.08 -10.40
C PRO A 354 -18.98 -3.15 -11.58
N HIS A 355 -19.34 -1.86 -11.47
CA HIS A 355 -19.17 -0.83 -12.50
C HIS A 355 -18.83 0.56 -11.89
N SER A 356 -18.43 0.60 -10.62
CA SER A 356 -18.16 1.86 -9.92
C SER A 356 -17.27 1.62 -8.71
N TYR A 357 -16.69 2.69 -8.19
CA TYR A 357 -15.91 2.66 -6.96
C TYR A 357 -16.30 3.84 -6.08
N SER A 358 -16.01 3.71 -4.79
CA SER A 358 -15.93 4.85 -3.88
C SER A 358 -14.58 4.83 -3.17
N TRP A 359 -14.06 6.00 -2.85
CA TRP A 359 -12.85 6.15 -2.05
C TRP A 359 -13.16 6.88 -0.74
N ASP A 360 -12.39 6.55 0.29
CA ASP A 360 -12.34 7.28 1.57
C ASP A 360 -10.88 7.31 2.03
N TYR A 361 -10.40 8.51 2.38
CA TYR A 361 -9.11 8.72 3.00
C TYR A 361 -9.29 9.64 4.20
N LYS A 362 -8.75 9.20 5.34
CA LYS A 362 -8.63 9.97 6.58
C LYS A 362 -7.32 9.56 7.26
N PRO A 363 -6.43 10.51 7.60
CA PRO A 363 -5.23 10.17 8.32
C PRO A 363 -5.53 9.75 9.77
N VAL A 364 -4.64 8.95 10.36
CA VAL A 364 -4.80 8.35 11.69
C VAL A 364 -3.73 8.77 12.69
N LEU A 365 -2.60 9.32 12.22
CA LEU A 365 -1.53 9.80 13.08
C LEU A 365 -0.93 11.10 12.52
N PRO A 366 -0.82 12.19 13.31
CA PRO A 366 -0.11 13.38 12.88
C PRO A 366 1.36 13.07 12.60
N GLY A 367 1.90 13.69 11.56
CA GLY A 367 3.32 13.61 11.24
C GLY A 367 4.18 14.35 12.25
N PRO A 368 5.50 14.09 12.27
CA PRO A 368 6.45 14.86 13.05
C PRO A 368 6.30 16.37 12.84
N GLY A 369 6.20 17.12 13.93
CA GLY A 369 6.04 18.59 13.88
C GLY A 369 4.61 19.08 13.59
N PHE A 370 3.66 18.18 13.33
CA PHE A 370 2.25 18.51 13.17
C PHE A 370 1.45 18.18 14.44
N ASP A 371 0.36 18.91 14.66
CA ASP A 371 -0.56 18.64 15.77
C ASP A 371 -1.80 17.87 15.29
N SER A 372 -2.71 17.58 16.23
CA SER A 372 -3.96 16.87 15.95
C SER A 372 -4.88 17.52 14.89
N THR A 373 -4.64 18.77 14.48
CA THR A 373 -5.42 19.40 13.41
C THR A 373 -5.18 18.77 12.05
N ALA A 374 -4.01 18.14 11.82
CA ALA A 374 -3.74 17.38 10.61
C ALA A 374 -4.73 16.20 10.43
N LEU A 375 -5.28 15.67 11.53
CA LEU A 375 -6.29 14.60 11.52
C LEU A 375 -7.69 15.07 11.08
N LYS A 376 -7.89 16.38 10.89
CA LYS A 376 -9.17 16.91 10.38
C LYS A 376 -9.31 16.79 8.87
N TYR A 377 -8.22 16.42 8.17
CA TYR A 377 -8.27 16.19 6.74
C TYR A 377 -9.17 14.98 6.42
N SER A 378 -9.92 15.08 5.34
CA SER A 378 -10.64 13.95 4.78
C SER A 378 -10.86 14.16 3.29
N ASP A 379 -10.75 13.10 2.51
CA ASP A 379 -11.22 13.08 1.13
C ASP A 379 -12.07 11.84 0.90
N SER A 380 -13.22 12.01 0.25
CA SER A 380 -14.10 10.90 -0.07
C SER A 380 -14.93 11.22 -1.30
N GLY A 381 -15.33 10.18 -2.01
CA GLY A 381 -16.16 10.34 -3.20
C GLY A 381 -16.43 9.01 -3.90
N SER A 382 -16.93 9.12 -5.12
CA SER A 382 -17.23 7.95 -5.96
C SER A 382 -17.04 8.26 -7.44
N GLY A 383 -16.70 7.23 -8.21
CA GLY A 383 -16.59 7.28 -9.66
C GLY A 383 -17.16 6.02 -10.31
N THR A 384 -17.32 6.07 -11.63
CA THR A 384 -17.73 4.92 -12.45
C THR A 384 -16.57 4.46 -13.32
N CYS A 385 -16.53 3.17 -13.61
CA CYS A 385 -15.65 2.66 -14.65
C CYS A 385 -16.13 3.17 -16.02
N LYS A 386 -15.20 3.35 -16.96
CA LYS A 386 -15.49 3.98 -18.25
C LYS A 386 -15.69 2.95 -19.35
#